data_AF-E1ZRK1-F1
#
_entry.id   AF-E1ZRK1-F1
#
_cell.length_a   1.000
_cell.length_b   1.000
_cell.length_c   1.000
_cell.angle_alpha   90.00
_cell.angle_beta   90.00
_cell.angle_gamma   90.00
#
_symmetry.space_group_name_H-M   'P 1'
#
loop_
_entity.id
_entity.type
_entity.pdbx_description
1 polymer ?
#
loop_
_entity_poly.entity_id
_entity_poly.type
_entity_poly.pdbx_seq_one_letter_code
_entity_poly.pdbx_strand_id
1 'polypeptide(L)'
;MDVAAGLAWAFQDVMAEWYLGDYGTPSSLLETADQFDVVAMATFPEEGPGMPLQRQLVERAAPPHQRLLLGVHNPVQLLASAQWLPEMLLKQVLAQPAQAQVAPAAGSGPPANDGRTAATLPPQVQLVALSPNVAAYTRSLLEAWAGGMRPGPTPILDVPWLPPLVPWSHSPAAGGSSDGDGSREGGQRGISSSSEHGGSSSSSSGKDGAYRHLCIQGSIHPTRRDYAAAFAAASHPAVLAQLARGNESLLLVGGLRREEPVPPIPDALRPFEYYDTLSRCRAILTAFPDTDAYLVNKSSSTLAAAITVGVPLVAEERVFVAYSYLQQQAAFAYDSPPGAAEHYPAAEAAAAAAGIVAAQTPQARLARRALRGGDDAIAELPAGDVEAAEAAEDGEQAQDEHLNEEEERDQQQQQQQQRSWLSPWQQQPENEQPEQEAGQPEAGSYSAALLRAFEPGAAAAAHEAARSLKVELMQQNVEVARQFLLGAAARAAAAALEATARAGTG
;
A
#
# COMPACT_ATOMS: atom_id res chain seq x y z
N MET A 1 18.22 9.46 24.72
CA MET A 1 16.78 9.33 24.49
C MET A 1 16.46 7.88 24.74
N ASP A 2 15.76 7.60 25.83
CA ASP A 2 15.12 6.29 25.98
C ASP A 2 14.21 6.08 24.77
N VAL A 3 14.29 4.90 24.16
CA VAL A 3 13.43 4.54 23.04
C VAL A 3 12.00 4.61 23.56
N ALA A 4 11.24 5.60 23.09
CA ALA A 4 9.88 5.85 23.52
C ALA A 4 9.07 4.56 23.35
N ALA A 5 8.45 4.09 24.44
CA ALA A 5 7.41 3.07 24.37
C ALA A 5 6.31 3.61 23.44
N GLY A 6 6.19 3.04 22.24
CA GLY A 6 5.04 3.31 21.38
C GLY A 6 3.83 2.60 21.96
N LEU A 7 2.63 3.14 21.71
CA LEU A 7 1.40 2.38 21.83
C LEU A 7 0.82 2.11 20.44
N ALA A 8 0.48 0.85 20.16
CA ALA A 8 -0.09 0.42 18.88
C ALA A 8 -1.53 -0.09 19.05
N TRP A 9 -2.36 0.19 18.04
CA TRP A 9 -3.67 -0.40 17.85
C TRP A 9 -3.75 -0.97 16.42
N ALA A 10 -4.41 -2.11 16.25
CA ALA A 10 -4.56 -2.85 14.98
C ALA A 10 -3.28 -3.44 14.33
N PHE A 11 -2.10 -3.36 14.97
CA PHE A 11 -0.85 -4.02 14.50
C PHE A 11 -0.68 -5.48 14.94
N GLN A 12 -1.70 -6.09 15.56
CA GLN A 12 -1.59 -7.41 16.19
C GLN A 12 -1.41 -8.58 15.22
N ASP A 13 -1.60 -8.37 13.92
CA ASP A 13 -1.50 -9.46 12.94
C ASP A 13 -0.05 -9.68 12.49
N VAL A 14 0.41 -8.90 11.52
CA VAL A 14 1.65 -9.21 10.80
C VAL A 14 2.88 -8.68 11.54
N MET A 15 2.75 -7.57 12.26
CA MET A 15 3.90 -6.87 12.86
C MET A 15 4.16 -7.25 14.32
N ALA A 16 3.31 -8.08 14.92
CA ALA A 16 3.31 -8.28 16.36
C ALA A 16 4.63 -8.85 16.90
N GLU A 17 5.28 -9.71 16.12
CA GLU A 17 6.56 -10.31 16.50
C GLU A 17 7.73 -9.29 16.51
N TRP A 18 7.61 -8.20 15.74
CA TRP A 18 8.66 -7.16 15.64
C TRP A 18 8.34 -5.92 16.46
N TYR A 19 7.13 -5.82 16.99
CA TYR A 19 6.70 -4.68 17.79
C TYR A 19 7.13 -4.87 19.24
N LEU A 20 8.07 -4.02 19.69
CA LEU A 20 8.58 -4.03 21.07
C LEU A 20 7.83 -3.05 22.00
N GLY A 21 6.79 -2.37 21.49
CA GLY A 21 6.00 -1.42 22.26
C GLY A 21 4.81 -2.06 22.96
N ASP A 22 3.98 -1.22 23.58
CA ASP A 22 2.77 -1.65 24.27
C ASP A 22 1.56 -1.63 23.34
N TYR A 23 0.63 -2.57 23.54
CA TYR A 23 -0.66 -2.52 22.85
C TYR A 23 -1.68 -1.75 23.69
N GLY A 24 -2.40 -0.85 23.03
CA GLY A 24 -3.44 -0.04 23.64
C GLY A 24 -4.83 -0.38 23.10
N THR A 25 -5.84 -0.26 23.97
CA THR A 25 -7.22 -0.09 23.51
C THR A 25 -7.39 1.32 22.91
N PRO A 26 -8.41 1.55 22.07
CA PRO A 26 -8.73 2.90 21.59
C PRO A 26 -8.87 3.92 22.73
N SER A 27 -9.54 3.54 23.82
CA SER A 27 -9.74 4.41 25.00
C SER A 27 -8.42 4.74 25.71
N SER A 28 -7.56 3.75 25.94
CA SER A 28 -6.27 3.99 26.60
C SER A 28 -5.31 4.82 25.75
N LEU A 29 -5.36 4.66 24.41
CA LEU A 29 -4.67 5.55 23.48
C LEU A 29 -5.18 6.98 23.59
N LEU A 30 -6.51 7.14 23.67
CA LEU A 30 -7.23 8.33 24.12
C LEU A 30 -6.52 9.11 25.22
N GLU A 31 -6.49 8.45 26.37
CA GLU A 31 -6.10 9.01 27.65
C GLU A 31 -4.61 9.36 27.71
N THR A 32 -3.78 8.57 27.04
CA THR A 32 -2.32 8.71 27.09
C THR A 32 -1.74 9.52 25.94
N ALA A 33 -2.50 9.78 24.87
CA ALA A 33 -1.99 10.42 23.66
C ALA A 33 -1.25 11.74 23.93
N ASP A 34 -1.65 12.55 24.92
CA ASP A 34 -1.00 13.85 25.20
C ASP A 34 0.44 13.72 25.72
N GLN A 35 0.82 12.52 26.19
CA GLN A 35 2.14 12.23 26.75
C GLN A 35 3.19 12.00 25.65
N PHE A 36 2.77 11.83 24.39
CA PHE A 36 3.68 11.55 23.28
C PHE A 36 3.98 12.81 22.46
N ASP A 37 5.26 13.02 22.15
CA ASP A 37 5.70 14.04 21.20
C ASP A 37 5.30 13.72 19.76
N VAL A 38 5.06 12.44 19.47
CA VAL A 38 4.71 11.94 18.14
C VAL A 38 3.56 10.94 18.22
N VAL A 39 2.54 11.14 17.40
CA VAL A 39 1.51 10.14 17.12
C VAL A 39 1.52 9.85 15.63
N ALA A 40 1.70 8.59 15.25
CA ALA A 40 1.74 8.15 13.85
C ALA A 40 0.55 7.25 13.53
N MET A 41 -0.12 7.50 12.42
CA MET A 41 -1.23 6.71 11.89
C MET A 41 -0.80 6.15 10.54
N ALA A 42 -0.44 4.86 10.48
CA ALA A 42 0.16 4.27 9.28
C ALA A 42 -0.83 4.16 8.08
N THR A 43 -2.11 3.97 8.38
CA THR A 43 -3.20 3.84 7.40
C THR A 43 -4.26 4.89 7.69
N PHE A 44 -4.19 6.04 7.01
CA PHE A 44 -5.09 7.16 7.23
C PHE A 44 -5.67 7.71 5.91
N PRO A 45 -6.97 8.06 5.87
CA PRO A 45 -8.00 7.64 6.82
C PRO A 45 -8.29 6.15 6.62
N GLU A 46 -8.47 5.40 7.71
CA GLU A 46 -8.95 4.03 7.63
C GLU A 46 -10.47 4.01 7.75
N GLU A 47 -11.16 3.25 6.90
CA GLU A 47 -12.60 3.04 7.05
C GLU A 47 -12.89 1.98 8.11
N GLY A 48 -14.08 2.04 8.72
CA GLY A 48 -14.52 1.07 9.72
C GLY A 48 -14.13 1.43 11.17
N PRO A 49 -13.81 0.45 12.03
CA PRO A 49 -13.76 0.64 13.48
C PRO A 49 -12.62 1.55 13.97
N GLY A 50 -11.59 1.77 13.16
CA GLY A 50 -10.48 2.66 13.49
C GLY A 50 -10.77 4.14 13.29
N MET A 51 -11.74 4.46 12.42
CA MET A 51 -12.01 5.83 12.04
C MET A 51 -12.38 6.75 13.21
N PRO A 52 -13.24 6.34 14.18
CA PRO A 52 -13.57 7.17 15.32
C PRO A 52 -12.35 7.55 16.17
N LEU A 53 -11.41 6.61 16.36
CA LEU A 53 -10.17 6.85 17.10
C LEU A 53 -9.27 7.84 16.35
N GLN A 54 -9.02 7.59 15.05
CA GLN A 54 -8.21 8.47 14.21
C GLN A 54 -8.77 9.89 14.20
N ARG A 55 -10.09 10.03 14.03
CA ARG A 55 -10.79 11.31 14.07
C ARG A 55 -10.58 12.03 15.39
N GLN A 56 -10.85 11.36 16.53
CA GLN A 56 -10.71 11.99 17.84
C GLN A 56 -9.27 12.42 18.13
N LEU A 57 -8.27 11.63 17.75
CA LEU A 57 -6.85 11.99 17.90
C LEU A 57 -6.46 13.22 17.08
N VAL A 58 -7.05 13.39 15.89
CA VAL A 58 -6.75 14.53 15.01
C VAL A 58 -7.57 15.78 15.36
N GLU A 59 -8.85 15.63 15.73
CA GLU A 59 -9.74 16.73 16.10
C GLU A 59 -9.47 17.28 17.51
N ARG A 60 -8.88 16.46 18.40
CA ARG A 60 -8.44 16.95 19.71
C ARG A 60 -7.43 18.07 19.49
N ALA A 61 -7.50 19.11 20.32
CA ALA A 61 -6.46 20.14 20.37
C ALA A 61 -5.14 19.49 20.83
N ALA A 62 -4.37 19.00 19.87
CA ALA A 62 -3.10 18.35 20.14
C ALA A 62 -2.18 19.33 20.89
N PRO A 63 -1.48 18.87 21.93
CA PRO A 63 -0.58 19.72 22.69
C PRO A 63 0.44 20.42 21.77
N PRO A 64 0.90 21.64 22.10
CA PRO A 64 1.83 22.37 21.23
C PRO A 64 3.13 21.62 20.90
N HIS A 65 3.57 20.71 21.76
CA HIS A 65 4.75 19.85 21.57
C HIS A 65 4.50 18.68 20.62
N GLN A 66 3.26 18.20 20.50
CA GLN A 66 2.92 16.99 19.79
C GLN A 66 2.90 17.20 18.27
N ARG A 67 3.42 16.22 17.51
CA ARG A 67 3.27 16.11 16.06
C ARG A 67 2.50 14.87 15.65
N LEU A 68 1.67 15.02 14.63
CA LEU A 68 0.89 13.93 14.02
C LEU A 68 1.48 13.58 12.65
N LEU A 69 1.76 12.30 12.42
CA LEU A 69 2.18 11.77 11.12
C LEU A 69 1.07 10.90 10.55
N LEU A 70 0.49 11.29 9.41
CA LEU A 70 -0.65 10.61 8.80
C LEU A 70 -0.24 9.93 7.50
N GLY A 71 -0.21 8.60 7.49
CA GLY A 71 0.13 7.74 6.36
C GLY A 71 -1.01 7.59 5.37
N VAL A 72 -0.95 8.33 4.27
CA VAL A 72 -1.97 8.33 3.21
C VAL A 72 -1.74 7.17 2.25
N HIS A 73 -2.64 6.19 2.28
CA HIS A 73 -2.62 5.02 1.40
C HIS A 73 -3.70 5.07 0.30
N ASN A 74 -4.73 5.92 0.49
CA ASN A 74 -5.79 6.21 -0.46
C ASN A 74 -6.15 7.71 -0.40
N PRO A 75 -5.55 8.56 -1.25
CA PRO A 75 -5.72 10.01 -1.17
C PRO A 75 -7.15 10.47 -1.48
N VAL A 76 -7.90 9.72 -2.30
CA VAL A 76 -9.30 10.07 -2.61
C VAL A 76 -10.17 10.00 -1.36
N GLN A 77 -9.97 8.97 -0.53
CA GLN A 77 -10.69 8.83 0.76
C GLN A 77 -10.35 9.95 1.75
N LEU A 78 -9.14 10.54 1.66
CA LEU A 78 -8.72 11.67 2.49
C LEU A 78 -9.73 12.82 2.44
N LEU A 79 -10.26 13.13 1.26
CA LEU A 79 -11.19 14.24 1.06
C LEU A 79 -12.65 13.80 0.93
N ALA A 80 -12.91 12.58 0.46
CA ALA A 80 -14.27 12.06 0.26
C ALA A 80 -14.93 11.60 1.57
N SER A 81 -14.20 10.87 2.41
CA SER A 81 -14.77 10.17 3.58
C SER A 81 -14.61 10.96 4.88
N ALA A 82 -13.59 11.81 4.98
CA ALA A 82 -13.30 12.57 6.18
C ALA A 82 -13.74 14.03 6.04
N GLN A 83 -15.05 14.33 5.96
CA GLN A 83 -15.56 15.70 5.77
C GLN A 83 -15.03 16.73 6.79
N TRP A 84 -14.57 16.28 7.96
CA TRP A 84 -13.97 17.09 9.02
C TRP A 84 -12.50 17.46 8.75
N LEU A 85 -11.79 16.64 7.99
CA LEU A 85 -10.34 16.77 7.77
C LEU A 85 -9.95 17.94 6.85
N PRO A 86 -10.67 18.24 5.75
CA PRO A 86 -10.28 19.30 4.83
C PRO A 86 -10.10 20.65 5.52
N GLU A 87 -10.98 21.05 6.44
CA GLU A 87 -10.82 22.32 7.15
C GLU A 87 -9.53 22.38 8.00
N MET A 88 -9.18 21.28 8.66
CA MET A 88 -7.96 21.18 9.45
C MET A 88 -6.73 21.23 8.55
N LEU A 89 -6.70 20.44 7.48
CA LEU A 89 -5.61 20.46 6.51
C LEU A 89 -5.44 21.86 5.91
N LEU A 90 -6.53 22.50 5.49
CA LEU A 90 -6.49 23.86 4.95
C LEU A 90 -5.95 24.87 5.96
N LYS A 91 -6.38 24.82 7.23
CA LYS A 91 -5.83 25.70 8.27
C LYS A 91 -4.33 25.52 8.43
N GLN A 92 -3.83 24.29 8.36
CA GLN A 92 -2.40 24.01 8.51
C GLN A 92 -1.59 24.42 7.29
N VAL A 93 -2.10 24.12 6.10
CA VAL A 93 -1.52 24.54 4.83
C VAL A 93 -1.40 26.06 4.77
N LEU A 94 -2.44 26.78 5.17
CA LEU A 94 -2.45 28.25 5.18
C LEU A 94 -1.61 28.84 6.31
N ALA A 95 -1.41 28.11 7.41
CA ALA A 95 -0.57 28.55 8.51
C ALA A 95 0.93 28.41 8.20
N GLN A 96 1.31 27.65 7.17
CA GLN A 96 2.70 27.61 6.72
C GLN A 96 3.04 28.94 6.02
N PRO A 97 4.01 29.72 6.52
CA PRO A 97 4.38 30.96 5.86
C PRO A 97 4.91 30.66 4.45
N ALA A 98 4.36 31.35 3.45
CA ALA A 98 4.75 31.23 2.04
C ALA A 98 6.27 31.37 1.78
N GLN A 99 7.02 31.90 2.75
CA GLN A 99 8.48 32.12 2.67
C GLN A 99 9.34 30.88 2.93
N ALA A 100 8.81 29.78 3.49
CA ALA A 100 9.57 28.54 3.65
C ALA A 100 9.67 27.69 2.36
N GLN A 101 9.01 28.12 1.27
CA GLN A 101 8.85 27.34 0.04
C GLN A 101 9.90 27.62 -1.04
N VAL A 102 10.89 28.48 -0.77
CA VAL A 102 12.10 28.52 -1.61
C VAL A 102 12.96 27.33 -1.20
N ALA A 103 12.79 26.20 -1.90
CA ALA A 103 13.60 25.02 -1.72
C ALA A 103 15.09 25.42 -1.64
N PRO A 104 15.85 24.98 -0.62
CA PRO A 104 17.28 25.19 -0.63
C PRO A 104 17.80 24.47 -1.87
N ALA A 105 18.30 25.23 -2.84
CA ALA A 105 18.96 24.66 -4.00
C ALA A 105 20.03 23.69 -3.48
N ALA A 106 19.93 22.42 -3.86
CA ALA A 106 20.85 21.38 -3.45
C ALA A 106 22.28 21.81 -3.84
N GLY A 107 23.02 22.37 -2.88
CA GLY A 107 24.39 22.87 -3.11
C GLY A 107 24.71 24.27 -2.56
N SER A 108 23.76 25.06 -2.05
CA SER A 108 24.15 26.29 -1.33
C SER A 108 24.62 25.93 0.08
N GLY A 109 25.90 26.20 0.35
CA GLY A 109 26.53 26.02 1.66
C GLY A 109 25.73 26.69 2.80
N PRO A 110 26.04 26.35 4.07
CA PRO A 110 25.33 26.86 5.22
C PRO A 110 25.24 28.39 5.16
N PRO A 111 24.03 28.99 5.22
CA PRO A 111 23.89 30.43 5.15
C PRO A 111 24.68 31.08 6.29
N ALA A 112 25.50 32.08 5.95
CA ALA A 112 26.19 32.89 6.94
C ALA A 112 25.17 33.51 7.90
N ASN A 113 25.49 33.44 9.19
CA ASN A 113 24.60 33.55 10.34
C ASN A 113 24.16 34.99 10.67
N ASP A 114 23.95 35.83 9.66
CA ASP A 114 23.74 37.27 9.82
C ASP A 114 22.25 37.62 9.74
N GLY A 115 21.53 37.36 10.83
CA GLY A 115 20.16 37.82 11.03
C GLY A 115 19.21 36.70 11.41
N ARG A 116 18.82 36.68 12.69
CA ARG A 116 17.86 35.74 13.30
C ARG A 116 16.49 35.83 12.60
N THR A 117 16.31 35.16 11.46
CA THR A 117 14.98 34.73 11.04
C THR A 117 14.54 33.68 12.06
N ALA A 118 13.40 33.92 12.72
CA ALA A 118 12.83 32.94 13.63
C ALA A 118 12.66 31.63 12.85
N ALA A 119 13.34 30.57 13.27
CA ALA A 119 13.25 29.28 12.60
C ALA A 119 11.77 28.86 12.58
N THR A 120 11.18 28.77 11.39
CA THR A 120 9.80 28.34 11.23
C THR A 120 9.67 26.92 11.75
N LEU A 121 8.83 26.72 12.77
CA LEU A 121 8.58 25.39 13.30
C LEU A 121 7.86 24.53 12.24
N PRO A 122 8.20 23.24 12.13
CA PRO A 122 7.54 22.34 11.19
C PRO A 122 6.06 22.18 11.56
N PRO A 123 5.18 21.87 10.59
CA PRO A 123 3.74 21.77 10.85
C PRO A 123 3.42 20.68 11.89
N GLN A 124 2.33 20.90 12.63
CA GLN A 124 1.90 19.98 13.68
C GLN A 124 1.44 18.64 13.10
N VAL A 125 0.67 18.66 12.01
CA VAL A 125 0.34 17.47 11.23
C VAL A 125 1.20 17.44 9.97
N GLN A 126 1.68 16.26 9.62
CA GLN A 126 2.36 16.00 8.36
C GLN A 126 1.73 14.78 7.69
N LEU A 127 1.38 14.93 6.42
CA LEU A 127 0.99 13.80 5.58
C LEU A 127 2.25 13.11 5.07
N VAL A 128 2.23 11.79 4.99
CA VAL A 128 3.25 10.98 4.32
C VAL A 128 2.55 9.96 3.44
N ALA A 129 3.00 9.76 2.22
CA ALA A 129 2.45 8.73 1.33
C ALA A 129 3.29 7.45 1.38
N LEU A 130 2.73 6.34 0.90
CA LEU A 130 3.44 5.06 0.85
C LEU A 130 4.21 4.83 -0.45
N SER A 131 4.09 5.73 -1.44
CA SER A 131 4.85 5.71 -2.69
C SER A 131 5.04 7.12 -3.26
N PRO A 132 6.04 7.34 -4.15
CA PRO A 132 6.26 8.62 -4.80
C PRO A 132 5.05 9.09 -5.59
N ASN A 133 4.37 8.16 -6.28
CA ASN A 133 3.23 8.52 -7.09
C ASN A 133 2.00 8.87 -6.25
N VAL A 134 1.75 8.14 -5.16
CA VAL A 134 0.69 8.50 -4.21
C VAL A 134 1.01 9.82 -3.52
N ALA A 135 2.28 10.13 -3.23
CA ALA A 135 2.68 11.47 -2.75
C ALA A 135 2.36 12.56 -3.79
N ALA A 136 2.76 12.35 -5.05
CA ALA A 136 2.49 13.30 -6.13
C ALA A 136 1.00 13.53 -6.33
N TYR A 137 0.21 12.44 -6.37
CA TYR A 137 -1.25 12.50 -6.47
C TYR A 137 -1.87 13.20 -5.26
N THR A 138 -1.48 12.85 -4.03
CA THR A 138 -1.98 13.48 -2.80
C THR A 138 -1.72 14.98 -2.79
N ARG A 139 -0.50 15.39 -3.14
CA ARG A 139 -0.13 16.81 -3.29
C ARG A 139 -1.04 17.49 -4.29
N SER A 140 -1.09 17.00 -5.53
CA SER A 140 -1.90 17.63 -6.59
C SER A 140 -3.40 17.67 -6.24
N LEU A 141 -3.90 16.65 -5.54
CA LEU A 141 -5.29 16.58 -5.08
C LEU A 141 -5.58 17.70 -4.08
N LEU A 142 -4.71 17.87 -3.09
CA LEU A 142 -4.85 18.89 -2.04
C LEU A 142 -4.64 20.30 -2.59
N GLU A 143 -3.72 20.49 -3.51
CA GLU A 143 -3.47 21.76 -4.20
C GLU A 143 -4.69 22.16 -5.04
N ALA A 144 -5.21 21.26 -5.88
CA ALA A 144 -6.40 21.52 -6.67
C ALA A 144 -7.63 21.76 -5.80
N TRP A 145 -7.79 20.99 -4.71
CA TRP A 145 -8.87 21.19 -3.75
C TRP A 145 -8.76 22.56 -3.06
N ALA A 146 -7.59 22.94 -2.55
CA ALA A 146 -7.37 24.23 -1.90
C ALA A 146 -7.62 25.42 -2.86
N GLY A 147 -7.17 25.30 -4.12
CA GLY A 147 -7.42 26.29 -5.17
C GLY A 147 -8.90 26.41 -5.55
N GLY A 148 -9.65 25.31 -5.53
CA GLY A 148 -11.10 25.33 -5.74
C GLY A 148 -11.89 25.99 -4.60
N MET A 149 -11.33 26.00 -3.38
CA MET A 149 -11.99 26.55 -2.20
C MET A 149 -11.78 28.06 -2.01
N ARG A 150 -10.75 28.66 -2.62
CA ARG A 150 -10.43 30.09 -2.41
C ARG A 150 -9.82 30.76 -3.65
N PRO A 151 -10.15 32.04 -3.91
CA PRO A 151 -9.40 32.85 -4.87
C PRO A 151 -8.01 33.19 -4.30
N GLY A 152 -6.94 32.86 -5.02
CA GLY A 152 -5.57 33.18 -4.62
C GLY A 152 -4.54 32.23 -5.24
N PRO A 153 -3.25 32.43 -4.94
CA PRO A 153 -2.20 31.48 -5.31
C PRO A 153 -2.46 30.15 -4.59
N THR A 154 -2.45 29.05 -5.36
CA THR A 154 -2.53 27.69 -4.82
C THR A 154 -1.33 27.43 -3.90
N PRO A 155 -1.54 27.00 -2.65
CA PRO A 155 -0.43 26.67 -1.78
C PRO A 155 0.35 25.47 -2.37
N ILE A 156 1.68 25.52 -2.36
CA ILE A 156 2.51 24.36 -2.73
C ILE A 156 2.63 23.45 -1.51
N LEU A 157 2.38 22.16 -1.66
CA LEU A 157 2.45 21.20 -0.57
C LEU A 157 3.61 20.24 -0.72
N ASP A 158 4.29 19.96 0.39
CA ASP A 158 5.23 18.84 0.46
C ASP A 158 4.56 17.64 1.12
N VAL A 159 4.55 16.52 0.40
CA VAL A 159 4.04 15.23 0.88
C VAL A 159 5.20 14.24 0.70
N PRO A 160 6.03 14.01 1.73
CA PRO A 160 7.08 12.99 1.64
C PRO A 160 6.45 11.62 1.44
N TRP A 161 7.29 10.66 1.04
CA TRP A 161 6.88 9.27 0.90
C TRP A 161 7.81 8.33 1.65
N LEU A 162 7.24 7.25 2.18
CA LEU A 162 7.90 6.25 2.99
C LEU A 162 7.30 4.87 2.64
N PRO A 163 7.97 4.02 1.86
CA PRO A 163 7.47 2.69 1.54
C PRO A 163 7.28 1.88 2.82
N PRO A 164 6.18 1.10 2.95
CA PRO A 164 5.86 0.36 4.16
C PRO A 164 6.68 -0.94 4.23
N LEU A 165 7.98 -0.79 4.46
CA LEU A 165 8.93 -1.88 4.57
C LEU A 165 9.15 -2.26 6.04
N VAL A 166 9.40 -3.55 6.26
CA VAL A 166 9.63 -4.11 7.59
C VAL A 166 10.98 -4.81 7.64
N PRO A 167 11.67 -4.82 8.80
CA PRO A 167 12.95 -5.50 8.96
C PRO A 167 12.72 -7.01 9.03
N TRP A 168 12.42 -7.61 7.88
CA TRP A 168 12.26 -9.05 7.73
C TRP A 168 13.55 -9.70 7.26
N SER A 169 13.88 -10.86 7.81
CA SER A 169 14.96 -11.75 7.32
C SER A 169 14.41 -13.16 7.12
N HIS A 170 14.93 -13.87 6.14
CA HIS A 170 14.56 -15.27 5.91
C HIS A 170 14.77 -16.09 7.18
N SER A 171 13.75 -16.85 7.58
CA SER A 171 13.93 -17.95 8.51
C SER A 171 14.99 -18.87 7.89
N PRO A 172 16.09 -19.19 8.60
CA PRO A 172 17.05 -20.16 8.09
C PRO A 172 16.25 -21.42 7.85
N ALA A 173 16.08 -21.78 6.57
CA ALA A 173 15.20 -22.86 6.14
C ALA A 173 15.43 -24.03 7.09
N ALA A 174 14.40 -24.42 7.85
CA ALA A 174 14.50 -25.44 8.89
C ALA A 174 15.19 -26.65 8.26
N GLY A 175 16.51 -26.70 8.46
CA GLY A 175 17.38 -27.53 7.65
C GLY A 175 16.97 -28.92 8.00
N GLY A 176 16.27 -29.59 7.08
CA GLY A 176 15.63 -30.86 7.34
C GLY A 176 16.61 -31.74 8.07
N SER A 177 16.38 -31.92 9.36
CA SER A 177 17.08 -32.89 10.18
C SER A 177 16.50 -34.24 9.76
N SER A 178 16.85 -34.66 8.55
CA SER A 178 16.53 -35.98 8.03
C SER A 178 17.41 -37.07 8.67
N ASP A 179 18.37 -36.70 9.51
CA ASP A 179 19.26 -37.64 10.19
C ASP A 179 18.74 -37.91 11.60
N GLY A 180 17.58 -38.53 11.65
CA GLY A 180 17.10 -39.29 12.80
C GLY A 180 17.31 -40.77 12.58
N ASP A 181 18.53 -41.19 12.20
CA ASP A 181 18.97 -42.55 12.47
C ASP A 181 19.19 -42.66 13.97
N GLY A 182 18.45 -43.57 14.59
CA GLY A 182 18.38 -43.72 16.02
C GLY A 182 19.72 -44.13 16.62
N SER A 183 19.82 -43.94 17.93
CA SER A 183 20.86 -44.45 18.83
C SER A 183 22.04 -43.50 19.06
N ARG A 184 21.92 -42.64 20.08
CA ARG A 184 22.84 -42.69 21.23
C ARG A 184 22.38 -41.77 22.36
N GLU A 185 21.99 -42.41 23.45
CA GLU A 185 21.90 -41.82 24.77
C GLU A 185 23.27 -41.34 25.25
N GLY A 186 23.31 -40.17 25.90
CA GLY A 186 24.31 -39.82 26.90
C GLY A 186 25.52 -39.02 26.40
N GLY A 187 25.57 -37.72 26.75
CA GLY A 187 26.79 -36.93 26.54
C GLY A 187 26.65 -35.44 26.85
N GLN A 188 26.87 -35.08 28.11
CA GLN A 188 26.99 -33.72 28.64
C GLN A 188 27.99 -32.82 27.88
N ARG A 189 27.61 -31.53 27.77
CA ARG A 189 28.41 -30.28 27.82
C ARG A 189 29.82 -30.25 27.18
N GLY A 190 30.00 -29.30 26.26
CA GLY A 190 31.31 -28.74 25.92
C GLY A 190 31.22 -27.50 25.04
N ILE A 191 31.30 -26.32 25.65
CA ILE A 191 31.60 -25.06 24.94
C ILE A 191 33.12 -25.05 24.74
N SER A 192 33.58 -25.15 23.49
CA SER A 192 34.97 -24.83 23.15
C SER A 192 35.11 -24.41 21.69
N SER A 193 35.81 -23.29 21.55
CA SER A 193 36.27 -22.58 20.38
C SER A 193 37.29 -23.35 19.52
N SER A 194 37.52 -22.78 18.34
CA SER A 194 38.67 -22.94 17.42
C SER A 194 38.83 -24.26 16.67
N SER A 195 38.76 -24.19 15.34
CA SER A 195 39.95 -24.26 14.48
C SER A 195 39.57 -24.19 13.00
N GLU A 196 40.22 -23.26 12.31
CA GLU A 196 40.42 -23.24 10.86
C GLU A 196 40.95 -24.59 10.40
N HIS A 197 40.30 -25.25 9.44
CA HIS A 197 40.96 -26.18 8.51
C HIS A 197 40.18 -26.18 7.20
N GLY A 198 40.85 -25.69 6.15
CA GLY A 198 40.35 -25.66 4.79
C GLY A 198 40.19 -27.07 4.23
N GLY A 199 38.97 -27.36 3.79
CA GLY A 199 38.62 -28.55 3.02
C GLY A 199 37.56 -28.14 1.99
N SER A 200 38.02 -27.58 0.88
CA SER A 200 37.18 -27.29 -0.28
C SER A 200 36.83 -28.61 -0.97
N SER A 201 35.75 -29.24 -0.51
CA SER A 201 35.05 -30.27 -1.26
C SER A 201 33.71 -29.68 -1.72
N SER A 202 33.71 -29.15 -2.94
CA SER A 202 32.53 -28.76 -3.71
C SER A 202 31.67 -29.99 -3.99
N SER A 203 30.90 -30.43 -2.99
CA SER A 203 29.78 -31.35 -3.19
C SER A 203 28.54 -30.53 -3.49
N SER A 204 28.28 -30.35 -4.78
CA SER A 204 27.14 -29.63 -5.36
C SER A 204 25.81 -30.38 -5.21
N SER A 205 25.58 -31.04 -4.08
CA SER A 205 24.40 -31.86 -3.83
C SER A 205 23.43 -31.18 -2.86
N GLY A 206 22.56 -30.33 -3.41
CA GLY A 206 21.12 -30.46 -3.14
C GLY A 206 20.52 -29.82 -1.88
N LYS A 207 21.14 -28.79 -1.28
CA LYS A 207 20.54 -28.04 -0.16
C LYS A 207 20.39 -26.53 -0.41
N ASP A 208 20.39 -26.09 -1.66
CA ASP A 208 20.01 -24.73 -1.97
C ASP A 208 18.48 -24.63 -2.00
N GLY A 209 17.93 -23.77 -1.16
CA GLY A 209 16.52 -23.34 -1.19
C GLY A 209 16.23 -22.56 -2.47
N ALA A 210 16.38 -23.22 -3.62
CA ALA A 210 16.15 -22.66 -4.94
C ALA A 210 14.73 -22.14 -5.02
N TYR A 211 14.56 -20.95 -5.60
CA TYR A 211 13.26 -20.36 -5.82
C TYR A 211 12.44 -21.24 -6.77
N ARG A 212 11.27 -21.72 -6.34
CA ARG A 212 10.54 -22.78 -7.06
C ARG A 212 9.20 -22.35 -7.66
N HIS A 213 8.72 -21.17 -7.30
CA HIS A 213 7.32 -20.84 -7.57
C HIS A 213 7.18 -19.44 -8.10
N LEU A 214 6.26 -19.26 -9.04
CA LEU A 214 5.72 -17.94 -9.32
C LEU A 214 4.59 -17.70 -8.33
N CYS A 215 4.38 -16.46 -7.90
CA CYS A 215 3.38 -16.17 -6.87
C CYS A 215 2.53 -14.96 -7.24
N ILE A 216 1.23 -15.03 -7.04
CA ILE A 216 0.35 -13.85 -7.02
C ILE A 216 -0.03 -13.62 -5.56
N GLN A 217 0.26 -12.42 -5.06
CA GLN A 217 0.01 -12.05 -3.67
C GLN A 217 -1.22 -11.15 -3.54
N GLY A 218 -2.04 -11.41 -2.51
CA GLY A 218 -3.12 -10.52 -2.07
C GLY A 218 -4.46 -11.22 -1.91
N SER A 219 -5.51 -10.43 -1.65
CA SER A 219 -6.88 -10.95 -1.69
C SER A 219 -7.20 -11.46 -3.09
N ILE A 220 -7.72 -12.68 -3.17
CA ILE A 220 -8.08 -13.30 -4.45
C ILE A 220 -9.42 -12.71 -4.89
N HIS A 221 -9.34 -11.59 -5.63
CA HIS A 221 -10.48 -10.79 -6.05
C HIS A 221 -10.22 -10.23 -7.47
N PRO A 222 -11.11 -10.44 -8.46
CA PRO A 222 -10.89 -10.05 -9.85
C PRO A 222 -10.77 -8.54 -10.06
N THR A 223 -11.50 -7.71 -9.30
CA THR A 223 -11.31 -6.24 -9.36
C THR A 223 -9.97 -5.77 -8.81
N ARG A 224 -9.21 -6.64 -8.13
CA ARG A 224 -7.90 -6.31 -7.58
C ARG A 224 -6.76 -6.89 -8.40
N ARG A 225 -7.02 -7.88 -9.26
CA ARG A 225 -6.02 -8.54 -10.08
C ARG A 225 -6.58 -9.02 -11.41
N ASP A 226 -5.82 -8.83 -12.49
CA ASP A 226 -6.08 -9.48 -13.76
C ASP A 226 -5.58 -10.94 -13.76
N TYR A 227 -6.36 -11.79 -13.08
CA TYR A 227 -6.12 -13.23 -13.09
C TYR A 227 -6.23 -13.82 -14.50
N ALA A 228 -7.08 -13.26 -15.35
CA ALA A 228 -7.30 -13.78 -16.71
C ALA A 228 -6.01 -13.66 -17.53
N ALA A 229 -5.38 -12.48 -17.57
CA ALA A 229 -4.12 -12.29 -18.27
C ALA A 229 -2.98 -13.08 -17.63
N ALA A 230 -2.87 -13.08 -16.29
CA ALA A 230 -1.83 -13.81 -15.59
C ALA A 230 -1.88 -15.33 -15.87
N PHE A 231 -3.08 -15.91 -15.83
CA PHE A 231 -3.27 -17.32 -16.12
C PHE A 231 -3.15 -17.62 -17.61
N ALA A 232 -3.63 -16.77 -18.51
CA ALA A 232 -3.39 -16.93 -19.95
C ALA A 232 -1.88 -16.99 -20.26
N ALA A 233 -1.09 -16.10 -19.63
CA ALA A 233 0.36 -16.10 -19.76
C ALA A 233 1.00 -17.37 -19.17
N ALA A 234 0.58 -17.78 -17.97
CA ALA A 234 1.07 -19.00 -17.32
C ALA A 234 0.70 -20.28 -18.09
N SER A 235 -0.37 -20.23 -18.89
CA SER A 235 -0.88 -21.35 -19.70
C SER A 235 -0.24 -21.42 -21.08
N HIS A 236 0.63 -20.48 -21.42
CA HIS A 236 1.41 -20.55 -22.64
C HIS A 236 2.20 -21.87 -22.66
N PRO A 237 2.22 -22.67 -23.74
CA PRO A 237 2.79 -24.02 -23.70
C PRO A 237 4.27 -24.05 -23.28
N ALA A 238 5.06 -23.05 -23.69
CA ALA A 238 6.46 -22.93 -23.25
C ALA A 238 6.60 -22.69 -21.73
N VAL A 239 5.67 -21.94 -21.12
CA VAL A 239 5.65 -21.69 -19.67
C VAL A 239 5.22 -22.96 -18.93
N LEU A 240 4.17 -23.64 -19.41
CA LEU A 240 3.74 -24.94 -18.86
C LEU A 240 4.85 -25.99 -18.93
N ALA A 241 5.57 -26.08 -20.06
CA ALA A 241 6.70 -26.98 -20.22
C ALA A 241 7.82 -26.68 -19.22
N GLN A 242 8.08 -25.41 -18.94
CA GLN A 242 9.06 -24.99 -17.95
C GLN A 242 8.63 -25.31 -16.52
N LEU A 243 7.36 -25.03 -16.17
CA LEU A 243 6.77 -25.39 -14.88
C LEU A 243 6.85 -26.90 -14.63
N ALA A 244 6.46 -27.72 -15.63
CA ALA A 244 6.51 -29.17 -15.54
C ALA A 244 7.95 -29.70 -15.39
N ARG A 245 8.90 -29.16 -16.18
CA ARG A 245 10.32 -29.53 -16.10
C ARG A 245 10.94 -29.22 -14.75
N GLY A 246 10.57 -28.09 -14.15
CA GLY A 246 11.10 -27.65 -12.86
C GLY A 246 10.39 -28.24 -11.64
N ASN A 247 9.27 -28.95 -11.84
CA ASN A 247 8.30 -29.26 -10.77
C ASN A 247 7.93 -27.98 -9.98
N GLU A 248 7.68 -26.92 -10.72
CA GLU A 248 7.37 -25.57 -10.23
C GLU A 248 5.86 -25.32 -10.32
N SER A 249 5.37 -24.26 -9.67
CA SER A 249 3.93 -23.96 -9.64
C SER A 249 3.67 -22.46 -9.58
N LEU A 250 2.50 -22.03 -10.06
CA LEU A 250 1.95 -20.71 -9.79
C LEU A 250 1.12 -20.78 -8.50
N LEU A 251 1.54 -20.05 -7.46
CA LEU A 251 0.89 -20.02 -6.16
C LEU A 251 0.03 -18.76 -6.02
N LEU A 252 -1.17 -18.93 -5.47
CA LEU A 252 -1.98 -17.81 -5.00
C LEU A 252 -1.78 -17.67 -3.49
N VAL A 253 -1.16 -16.58 -3.05
CA VAL A 253 -0.76 -16.37 -1.66
C VAL A 253 -1.54 -15.20 -1.06
N GLY A 254 -2.59 -15.52 -0.30
CA GLY A 254 -3.39 -14.52 0.41
C GLY A 254 -4.76 -15.04 0.85
N GLY A 255 -5.64 -14.11 1.21
CA GLY A 255 -6.97 -14.42 1.72
C GLY A 255 -7.99 -14.65 0.61
N LEU A 256 -8.79 -15.71 0.78
CA LEU A 256 -10.02 -15.95 0.03
C LEU A 256 -11.19 -15.31 0.77
N ARG A 257 -11.99 -14.52 0.07
CA ARG A 257 -13.29 -14.12 0.59
C ARG A 257 -14.23 -15.30 0.43
N ARG A 258 -14.90 -15.70 1.53
CA ARG A 258 -15.75 -16.90 1.58
C ARG A 258 -16.90 -16.90 0.56
N GLU A 259 -17.29 -15.71 0.10
CA GLU A 259 -18.45 -15.49 -0.77
C GLU A 259 -18.09 -15.41 -2.26
N GLU A 260 -16.80 -15.31 -2.60
CA GLU A 260 -16.39 -15.20 -4.00
C GLU A 260 -16.06 -16.58 -4.58
N PRO A 261 -16.59 -16.91 -5.77
CA PRO A 261 -16.25 -18.14 -6.47
C PRO A 261 -14.76 -18.14 -6.79
N VAL A 262 -14.09 -19.05 -6.11
CA VAL A 262 -12.67 -19.27 -6.25
C VAL A 262 -12.44 -20.12 -7.52
N PRO A 263 -11.43 -19.84 -8.36
CA PRO A 263 -10.91 -20.86 -9.27
C PRO A 263 -10.63 -22.14 -8.46
N PRO A 264 -10.72 -23.36 -9.01
CA PRO A 264 -10.43 -24.57 -8.23
C PRO A 264 -9.02 -24.48 -7.60
N ILE A 265 -8.96 -24.16 -6.31
CA ILE A 265 -7.74 -24.01 -5.54
C ILE A 265 -7.45 -25.37 -4.89
N PRO A 266 -6.22 -25.91 -5.03
CA PRO A 266 -5.85 -27.17 -4.38
C PRO A 266 -6.05 -27.13 -2.86
N ASP A 267 -6.45 -28.26 -2.27
CA ASP A 267 -6.66 -28.48 -0.82
C ASP A 267 -5.44 -28.19 0.10
N ALA A 268 -4.35 -27.65 -0.44
CA ALA A 268 -3.04 -27.54 0.19
C ALA A 268 -2.74 -26.18 0.87
N LEU A 269 -3.70 -25.27 0.98
CA LEU A 269 -3.50 -24.01 1.70
C LEU A 269 -3.55 -24.24 3.22
N ARG A 270 -2.40 -24.55 3.80
CA ARG A 270 -2.16 -24.45 5.24
C ARG A 270 -1.68 -23.04 5.58
N PRO A 271 -1.98 -22.51 6.79
CA PRO A 271 -1.31 -21.31 7.28
C PRO A 271 0.20 -21.56 7.25
N PHE A 272 0.90 -20.90 6.34
CA PHE A 272 2.35 -20.79 6.37
C PHE A 272 2.70 -19.35 6.76
N GLU A 273 3.90 -19.18 7.29
CA GLU A 273 4.54 -17.87 7.44
C GLU A 273 4.49 -17.14 6.08
N TYR A 274 3.58 -16.17 5.96
CA TYR A 274 3.22 -15.51 4.71
C TYR A 274 4.44 -14.97 3.95
N TYR A 275 5.35 -14.29 4.67
CA TYR A 275 6.58 -13.78 4.08
C TYR A 275 7.60 -14.88 3.75
N ASP A 276 7.69 -15.96 4.53
CA ASP A 276 8.59 -17.08 4.21
C ASP A 276 8.18 -17.75 2.89
N THR A 277 6.87 -17.94 2.66
CA THR A 277 6.35 -18.45 1.39
C THR A 277 6.73 -17.54 0.23
N LEU A 278 6.43 -16.24 0.34
CA LEU A 278 6.76 -15.27 -0.70
C LEU A 278 8.26 -15.25 -1.00
N SER A 279 9.09 -15.33 0.03
CA SER A 279 10.55 -15.28 -0.07
C SER A 279 11.19 -16.42 -0.86
N ARG A 280 10.44 -17.51 -1.08
CA ARG A 280 10.85 -18.70 -1.84
C ARG A 280 10.30 -18.67 -3.28
N CYS A 281 9.53 -17.64 -3.63
CA CYS A 281 9.06 -17.43 -4.98
C CYS A 281 10.20 -16.89 -5.86
N ARG A 282 10.20 -17.33 -7.11
CA ARG A 282 11.09 -16.89 -8.20
C ARG A 282 10.79 -15.46 -8.62
N ALA A 283 9.50 -15.11 -8.60
CA ALA A 283 9.01 -13.76 -8.78
C ALA A 283 7.58 -13.66 -8.23
N ILE A 284 7.16 -12.44 -7.91
CA ILE A 284 5.78 -12.10 -7.55
C ILE A 284 5.14 -11.35 -8.71
N LEU A 285 4.03 -11.87 -9.23
CA LEU A 285 3.25 -11.27 -10.30
C LEU A 285 2.41 -10.14 -9.70
N THR A 286 2.54 -8.93 -10.24
CA THR A 286 1.67 -7.81 -9.84
C THR A 286 0.23 -8.08 -10.26
N ALA A 287 0.06 -8.57 -11.50
CA ALA A 287 -1.21 -8.86 -12.15
C ALA A 287 -2.25 -7.77 -11.86
N PHE A 288 -1.88 -6.49 -11.98
CA PHE A 288 -2.83 -5.42 -11.70
C PHE A 288 -3.96 -5.44 -12.73
N PRO A 289 -5.20 -5.14 -12.28
CA PRO A 289 -6.32 -5.01 -13.20
C PRO A 289 -6.03 -3.84 -14.14
N ASP A 290 -6.73 -3.80 -15.27
CA ASP A 290 -6.72 -2.65 -16.18
C ASP A 290 -7.42 -1.41 -15.58
N THR A 291 -7.85 -1.49 -14.31
CA THR A 291 -8.27 -0.32 -13.54
C THR A 291 -7.04 0.32 -12.91
N ASP A 292 -6.76 1.57 -13.25
CA ASP A 292 -5.52 2.30 -12.87
C ASP A 292 -5.42 2.64 -11.37
N ALA A 293 -6.34 2.14 -10.55
CA ALA A 293 -6.38 2.39 -9.12
C ALA A 293 -5.04 2.11 -8.42
N TYR A 294 -4.38 0.99 -8.73
CA TYR A 294 -3.09 0.62 -8.12
C TYR A 294 -1.88 1.33 -8.73
N LEU A 295 -2.07 1.99 -9.87
CA LEU A 295 -1.04 2.79 -10.51
C LEU A 295 -1.12 4.23 -10.03
N VAL A 296 -2.31 4.77 -9.78
CA VAL A 296 -2.49 6.21 -9.53
C VAL A 296 -2.97 6.54 -8.12
N ASN A 297 -4.07 5.94 -7.65
CA ASN A 297 -4.77 6.42 -6.45
C ASN A 297 -4.58 5.53 -5.20
N LYS A 298 -3.86 4.40 -5.32
CA LYS A 298 -3.58 3.49 -4.20
C LYS A 298 -2.14 2.99 -4.24
N SER A 299 -1.57 2.81 -3.05
CA SER A 299 -0.30 2.09 -2.90
C SER A 299 -0.53 0.58 -2.85
N SER A 300 0.24 -0.17 -3.61
CA SER A 300 0.14 -1.63 -3.67
C SER A 300 0.96 -2.31 -2.57
N SER A 301 0.28 -3.08 -1.73
CA SER A 301 0.94 -3.95 -0.75
C SER A 301 1.76 -5.07 -1.39
N THR A 302 1.51 -5.40 -2.67
CA THR A 302 2.30 -6.40 -3.42
C THR A 302 3.72 -5.94 -3.67
N LEU A 303 3.90 -4.68 -4.06
CA LEU A 303 5.23 -4.10 -4.23
C LEU A 303 5.97 -4.06 -2.91
N ALA A 304 5.30 -3.59 -1.86
CA ALA A 304 5.89 -3.54 -0.52
C ALA A 304 6.29 -4.94 -0.01
N ALA A 305 5.44 -5.96 -0.21
CA ALA A 305 5.74 -7.33 0.18
C ALA A 305 6.93 -7.89 -0.62
N ALA A 306 6.95 -7.73 -1.94
CA ALA A 306 8.03 -8.21 -2.80
C ALA A 306 9.39 -7.63 -2.41
N ILE A 307 9.44 -6.30 -2.21
CA ILE A 307 10.65 -5.61 -1.74
C ILE A 307 11.04 -6.08 -0.34
N THR A 308 10.06 -6.21 0.57
CA THR A 308 10.30 -6.69 1.95
C THR A 308 10.99 -8.06 1.96
N VAL A 309 10.57 -8.99 1.11
CA VAL A 309 11.16 -10.34 1.06
C VAL A 309 12.32 -10.46 0.06
N GLY A 310 12.68 -9.39 -0.65
CA GLY A 310 13.76 -9.39 -1.64
C GLY A 310 13.48 -10.31 -2.83
N VAL A 311 12.22 -10.32 -3.30
CA VAL A 311 11.74 -11.14 -4.42
C VAL A 311 11.42 -10.23 -5.59
N PRO A 312 11.88 -10.52 -6.81
CA PRO A 312 11.63 -9.67 -7.96
C PRO A 312 10.16 -9.73 -8.37
N LEU A 313 9.71 -8.68 -9.06
CA LEU A 313 8.36 -8.61 -9.59
C LEU A 313 8.31 -9.13 -11.03
N VAL A 314 7.17 -9.67 -11.45
CA VAL A 314 6.78 -9.67 -12.87
C VAL A 314 5.74 -8.56 -13.01
N ALA A 315 6.10 -7.51 -13.74
CA ALA A 315 5.35 -6.26 -13.72
C ALA A 315 5.30 -5.60 -15.10
N GLU A 316 4.17 -4.97 -15.39
CA GLU A 316 3.98 -4.15 -16.58
C GLU A 316 4.86 -2.88 -16.53
N GLU A 317 5.26 -2.36 -17.69
CA GLU A 317 6.03 -1.11 -17.79
C GLU A 317 5.40 0.08 -17.03
N ARG A 318 4.07 0.22 -17.03
CA ARG A 318 3.37 1.28 -16.28
C ARG A 318 3.65 1.25 -14.77
N VAL A 319 3.97 0.08 -14.20
CA VAL A 319 4.31 -0.05 -12.78
C VAL A 319 5.58 0.72 -12.44
N PHE A 320 6.57 0.77 -13.34
CA PHE A 320 7.83 1.48 -13.10
C PHE A 320 7.66 3.00 -13.14
N VAL A 321 6.67 3.49 -13.91
CA VAL A 321 6.27 4.90 -13.89
C VAL A 321 5.58 5.26 -12.57
N ALA A 322 4.62 4.45 -12.15
CA ALA A 322 3.88 4.63 -10.91
C ALA A 322 4.73 4.42 -9.64
N TYR A 323 5.78 3.60 -9.72
CA TYR A 323 6.64 3.29 -8.59
C TYR A 323 8.09 3.52 -8.99
N SER A 324 8.44 4.79 -9.21
CA SER A 324 9.73 5.22 -9.75
C SER A 324 10.96 4.82 -8.93
N TYR A 325 10.79 4.35 -7.69
CA TYR A 325 11.86 3.73 -6.93
C TYR A 325 12.19 2.30 -7.38
N LEU A 326 11.28 1.62 -8.10
CA LEU A 326 11.47 0.26 -8.56
C LEU A 326 12.49 0.25 -9.70
N GLN A 327 13.64 -0.36 -9.45
CA GLN A 327 14.68 -0.52 -10.46
C GLN A 327 14.27 -1.62 -11.46
N GLN A 328 14.49 -1.40 -12.76
CA GLN A 328 14.18 -2.40 -13.79
C GLN A 328 14.87 -3.75 -13.54
N GLN A 329 16.05 -3.73 -12.94
CA GLN A 329 16.82 -4.94 -12.63
C GLN A 329 16.15 -5.80 -11.55
N ALA A 330 15.32 -5.21 -10.69
CA ALA A 330 14.59 -5.90 -9.62
C ALA A 330 13.25 -6.50 -10.11
N ALA A 331 13.03 -6.57 -11.42
CA ALA A 331 11.79 -7.05 -12.00
C ALA A 331 11.98 -7.65 -13.41
N PHE A 332 11.00 -8.46 -13.82
CA PHE A 332 10.82 -8.94 -15.18
C PHE A 332 9.70 -8.12 -15.81
N ALA A 333 10.11 -7.06 -16.51
CA ALA A 333 9.17 -6.17 -17.19
C ALA A 333 8.51 -6.86 -18.39
N TYR A 334 7.23 -6.54 -18.61
CA TYR A 334 6.49 -6.83 -19.84
C TYR A 334 5.77 -5.58 -20.33
N ASP A 335 5.49 -5.53 -21.62
CA ASP A 335 4.92 -4.38 -22.31
C ASP A 335 3.49 -4.12 -21.85
N SER A 336 3.10 -2.85 -21.86
CA SER A 336 1.72 -2.47 -21.57
C SER A 336 0.79 -2.97 -22.67
N PRO A 337 -0.46 -3.37 -22.36
CA PRO A 337 -1.39 -3.78 -23.40
C PRO A 337 -1.63 -2.63 -24.38
N PRO A 338 -1.80 -2.91 -25.70
CA PRO A 338 -2.04 -1.87 -26.68
C PRO A 338 -3.25 -1.00 -26.30
N GLY A 339 -3.05 0.32 -26.28
CA GLY A 339 -4.09 1.28 -25.91
C GLY A 339 -4.20 1.57 -24.40
N ALA A 340 -3.35 0.97 -23.57
CA ALA A 340 -3.21 1.38 -22.17
C ALA A 340 -2.97 2.90 -22.08
N ALA A 341 -3.72 3.56 -21.20
CA ALA A 341 -3.63 5.00 -21.03
C ALA A 341 -2.27 5.40 -20.41
N GLU A 342 -1.75 6.55 -20.85
CA GLU A 342 -0.69 7.23 -20.11
C GLU A 342 -1.30 7.96 -18.91
N HIS A 343 -0.70 7.77 -17.74
CA HIS A 343 -1.21 8.36 -16.51
C HIS A 343 -0.42 9.58 -16.09
N TYR A 344 -1.16 10.66 -15.87
CA TYR A 344 -0.63 11.93 -15.36
C TYR A 344 -1.27 12.19 -13.99
N PRO A 345 -0.57 11.85 -12.90
CA PRO A 345 -1.13 11.91 -11.53
C PRO A 345 -1.76 13.26 -11.21
N ALA A 346 -1.17 14.35 -11.70
CA ALA A 346 -1.69 15.71 -11.51
C ALA A 346 -3.05 15.94 -12.19
N ALA A 347 -3.24 15.42 -13.41
CA ALA A 347 -4.49 15.59 -14.16
C ALA A 347 -5.63 14.78 -13.51
N GLU A 348 -5.35 13.54 -13.11
CA GLU A 348 -6.31 12.68 -12.41
C GLU A 348 -6.66 13.24 -11.02
N ALA A 349 -5.65 13.75 -10.30
CA ALA A 349 -5.86 14.40 -9.02
C ALA A 349 -6.71 15.67 -9.15
N ALA A 350 -6.50 16.47 -10.20
CA ALA A 350 -7.32 17.65 -10.47
C ALA A 350 -8.78 17.29 -10.79
N ALA A 351 -9.02 16.25 -11.58
CA ALA A 351 -10.37 15.76 -11.87
C ALA A 351 -11.07 15.25 -10.60
N ALA A 352 -10.37 14.46 -9.77
CA ALA A 352 -10.89 14.00 -8.49
C ALA A 352 -11.19 15.16 -7.53
N ALA A 353 -10.28 16.13 -7.42
CA ALA A 353 -10.48 17.34 -6.61
C ALA A 353 -11.73 18.11 -7.07
N ALA A 354 -11.91 18.31 -8.37
CA ALA A 354 -13.08 18.99 -8.92
C ALA A 354 -14.39 18.27 -8.56
N GLY A 355 -14.43 16.94 -8.67
CA GLY A 355 -15.58 16.13 -8.25
C GLY A 355 -15.89 16.27 -6.77
N ILE A 356 -14.85 16.28 -5.92
CA ILE A 356 -14.99 16.48 -4.47
C ILE A 356 -15.50 17.88 -4.14
N VAL A 357 -14.92 18.93 -4.74
CA VAL A 357 -15.34 20.32 -4.53
C VAL A 357 -16.79 20.51 -4.96
N ALA A 358 -17.18 19.96 -6.11
CA ALA A 358 -18.57 19.97 -6.59
C ALA A 358 -19.51 19.29 -5.58
N ALA A 359 -19.12 18.14 -5.03
CA ALA A 359 -19.88 17.42 -4.01
C ALA A 359 -19.97 18.15 -2.65
N GLN A 360 -19.06 19.09 -2.37
CA GLN A 360 -19.04 19.90 -1.14
C GLN A 360 -19.81 21.22 -1.25
N THR A 361 -20.37 21.54 -2.43
CA THR A 361 -21.19 22.74 -2.63
C THR A 361 -22.42 22.74 -1.71
N PRO A 362 -22.93 23.91 -1.29
CA PRO A 362 -24.15 23.99 -0.46
C PRO A 362 -25.34 23.26 -1.09
N GLN A 363 -25.48 23.29 -2.42
CA GLN A 363 -26.53 22.60 -3.16
C GLN A 363 -26.40 21.08 -3.07
N ALA A 364 -25.19 20.54 -3.28
CA ALA A 364 -24.94 19.10 -3.11
C ALA A 364 -25.17 18.66 -1.65
N ARG A 365 -24.82 19.51 -0.67
CA ARG A 365 -25.11 19.26 0.75
C ARG A 365 -26.60 19.26 1.06
N LEU A 366 -27.37 20.20 0.50
CA LEU A 366 -28.82 20.26 0.66
C LEU A 366 -29.49 19.04 0.01
N ALA A 367 -29.09 18.65 -1.21
CA ALA A 367 -29.59 17.46 -1.88
C ALA A 367 -29.30 16.18 -1.07
N ARG A 368 -28.07 16.01 -0.53
CA ARG A 368 -27.73 14.89 0.34
C ARG A 368 -28.51 14.89 1.66
N ARG A 369 -28.79 16.07 2.21
CA ARG A 369 -29.60 16.19 3.44
C ARG A 369 -31.06 15.86 3.18
N ALA A 370 -31.60 16.23 2.02
CA ALA A 370 -32.94 15.83 1.60
C ALA A 370 -33.04 14.31 1.39
N LEU A 371 -32.03 13.69 0.75
CA LEU A 371 -31.97 12.24 0.55
C LEU A 371 -31.73 11.42 1.82
N ARG A 372 -31.11 11.99 2.87
CA ARG A 372 -30.95 11.33 4.18
C ARG A 372 -32.07 11.66 5.17
N GLY A 373 -32.96 12.55 4.77
CA GLY A 373 -33.98 13.16 5.63
C GLY A 373 -35.37 12.59 5.41
N GLY A 374 -35.50 11.33 4.99
CA GLY A 374 -36.75 10.59 5.10
C GLY A 374 -37.25 10.62 6.55
N ASP A 375 -38.48 11.11 6.70
CA ASP A 375 -39.38 11.09 7.87
C ASP A 375 -39.36 12.20 8.94
N ASP A 376 -38.26 12.86 9.31
CA ASP A 376 -38.31 13.77 10.49
C ASP A 376 -38.07 15.27 10.22
N ALA A 377 -37.91 15.69 8.96
CA ALA A 377 -37.56 17.07 8.61
C ALA A 377 -38.63 17.86 7.83
N ILE A 378 -39.91 17.47 7.91
CA ILE A 378 -41.03 18.28 7.40
C ILE A 378 -41.66 19.08 8.54
N ALA A 379 -40.90 20.03 9.09
CA ALA A 379 -41.47 21.12 9.87
C ALA A 379 -40.67 22.39 9.57
N GLU A 380 -41.34 23.34 8.93
CA GLU A 380 -40.85 24.68 8.56
C GLU A 380 -40.05 24.81 7.26
N LEU A 381 -40.68 24.43 6.14
CA LEU A 381 -40.47 25.14 4.87
C LEU A 381 -41.64 26.12 4.65
N PRO A 382 -41.39 27.36 4.19
CA PRO A 382 -42.44 28.33 3.93
C PRO A 382 -43.37 27.81 2.82
N ALA A 383 -44.68 27.82 3.11
CA ALA A 383 -45.73 27.36 2.23
C ALA A 383 -45.70 28.08 0.87
N GLY A 384 -45.20 27.40 -0.14
CA GLY A 384 -45.27 27.77 -1.54
C GLY A 384 -45.11 26.51 -2.39
N ASP A 385 -46.23 26.10 -3.00
CA ASP A 385 -46.36 25.04 -4.00
C ASP A 385 -46.12 23.59 -3.54
N VAL A 386 -47.13 23.05 -2.86
CA VAL A 386 -47.30 21.61 -2.58
C VAL A 386 -48.23 21.01 -3.63
N GLU A 387 -47.69 20.65 -4.80
CA GLU A 387 -48.37 19.75 -5.75
C GLU A 387 -47.41 18.71 -6.37
N ALA A 388 -46.26 18.45 -5.73
CA ALA A 388 -45.24 17.51 -6.23
C ALA A 388 -44.73 16.50 -5.18
N ALA A 389 -45.44 16.31 -4.07
CA ALA A 389 -44.95 15.52 -2.93
C ALA A 389 -45.52 14.08 -2.83
N GLU A 390 -46.44 13.65 -3.70
CA GLU A 390 -46.93 12.25 -3.74
C GLU A 390 -46.12 11.33 -4.68
N ALA A 391 -44.96 11.78 -5.18
CA ALA A 391 -44.07 10.98 -6.03
C ALA A 391 -42.73 10.59 -5.34
N ALA A 392 -42.58 10.88 -4.05
CA ALA A 392 -41.29 10.75 -3.35
C ALA A 392 -41.17 9.51 -2.42
N GLU A 393 -42.27 8.84 -2.09
CA GLU A 393 -42.24 7.62 -1.25
C GLU A 393 -41.86 6.35 -2.05
N ASP A 394 -41.93 6.37 -3.38
CA ASP A 394 -41.45 5.28 -4.25
C ASP A 394 -39.92 5.38 -4.55
N GLY A 395 -39.23 6.41 -4.06
CA GLY A 395 -37.84 6.73 -4.44
C GLY A 395 -36.75 6.05 -3.60
N GLU A 396 -37.02 5.73 -2.33
CA GLU A 396 -36.03 5.09 -1.44
C GLU A 396 -35.96 3.57 -1.63
N GLN A 397 -37.09 2.90 -1.94
CA GLN A 397 -37.05 1.50 -2.38
C GLN A 397 -36.33 1.35 -3.73
N ALA A 398 -36.48 2.31 -4.65
CA ALA A 398 -35.82 2.28 -5.94
C ALA A 398 -34.29 2.48 -5.89
N GLN A 399 -33.73 3.14 -4.86
CA GLN A 399 -32.27 3.33 -4.76
C GLN A 399 -31.55 2.11 -4.15
N ASP A 400 -32.14 1.47 -3.14
CA ASP A 400 -31.60 0.22 -2.58
C ASP A 400 -31.81 -0.96 -3.55
N GLU A 401 -32.89 -0.96 -4.33
CA GLU A 401 -33.06 -1.89 -5.46
C GLU A 401 -32.02 -1.64 -6.55
N HIS A 402 -31.69 -0.40 -6.90
CA HIS A 402 -30.72 -0.12 -7.97
C HIS A 402 -29.27 -0.46 -7.61
N LEU A 403 -28.87 -0.33 -6.33
CA LEU A 403 -27.55 -0.76 -5.85
C LEU A 403 -27.44 -2.29 -5.79
N ASN A 404 -28.50 -2.98 -5.33
CA ASN A 404 -28.56 -4.43 -5.37
C ASN A 404 -28.61 -4.97 -6.80
N GLU A 405 -29.33 -4.31 -7.73
CA GLU A 405 -29.38 -4.69 -9.14
C GLU A 405 -28.03 -4.48 -9.85
N GLU A 406 -27.26 -3.44 -9.48
CA GLU A 406 -25.92 -3.21 -10.01
C GLU A 406 -24.93 -4.26 -9.48
N GLU A 407 -24.98 -4.59 -8.18
CA GLU A 407 -24.20 -5.71 -7.62
C GLU A 407 -24.62 -7.07 -8.23
N GLU A 408 -25.91 -7.33 -8.42
CA GLU A 408 -26.40 -8.56 -9.05
C GLU A 408 -26.00 -8.65 -10.53
N ARG A 409 -26.01 -7.54 -11.26
CA ARG A 409 -25.53 -7.48 -12.66
C ARG A 409 -24.04 -7.72 -12.74
N ASP A 410 -23.25 -7.11 -11.87
CA ASP A 410 -21.81 -7.34 -11.80
C ASP A 410 -21.52 -8.80 -11.44
N GLN A 411 -22.28 -9.37 -10.51
CA GLN A 411 -22.15 -10.77 -10.10
C GLN A 411 -22.57 -11.74 -11.24
N GLN A 412 -23.64 -11.44 -12.00
CA GLN A 412 -24.01 -12.21 -13.19
C GLN A 412 -22.99 -12.10 -14.32
N GLN A 413 -22.49 -10.90 -14.62
CA GLN A 413 -21.42 -10.72 -15.61
C GLN A 413 -20.17 -11.50 -15.21
N GLN A 414 -19.82 -11.47 -13.93
CA GLN A 414 -18.66 -12.19 -13.41
C GLN A 414 -18.85 -13.72 -13.46
N GLN A 415 -20.06 -14.23 -13.17
CA GLN A 415 -20.39 -15.66 -13.38
C GLN A 415 -20.33 -16.06 -14.86
N GLN A 416 -20.81 -15.21 -15.77
CA GLN A 416 -20.72 -15.46 -17.21
C GLN A 416 -19.26 -15.44 -17.69
N GLN A 417 -18.46 -14.50 -17.20
CA GLN A 417 -17.03 -14.45 -17.46
C GLN A 417 -16.34 -15.70 -16.93
N GLN A 418 -16.65 -16.19 -15.72
CA GLN A 418 -16.08 -17.43 -15.18
C GLN A 418 -16.47 -18.68 -15.97
N ARG A 419 -17.73 -18.76 -16.43
CA ARG A 419 -18.18 -19.88 -17.28
C ARG A 419 -17.50 -19.87 -18.65
N SER A 420 -17.32 -18.68 -19.24
CA SER A 420 -16.52 -18.55 -20.45
C SER A 420 -15.06 -18.88 -20.19
N TRP A 421 -14.57 -18.58 -18.99
CA TRP A 421 -13.20 -18.85 -18.55
C TRP A 421 -12.91 -20.33 -18.40
N LEU A 422 -13.83 -21.14 -17.86
CA LEU A 422 -13.63 -22.59 -17.67
C LEU A 422 -13.90 -23.43 -18.92
N SER A 423 -14.64 -22.89 -19.91
CA SER A 423 -15.05 -23.65 -21.10
C SER A 423 -13.88 -24.11 -22.00
N PRO A 424 -12.83 -23.29 -22.24
CA PRO A 424 -11.64 -23.74 -22.99
C PRO A 424 -10.84 -24.82 -22.25
N TRP A 425 -10.83 -24.79 -20.92
CA TRP A 425 -10.06 -25.72 -20.09
C TRP A 425 -10.70 -27.10 -19.96
N GLN A 426 -12.04 -27.17 -19.95
CA GLN A 426 -12.77 -28.44 -19.88
C GLN A 426 -12.97 -29.10 -21.26
N GLN A 427 -12.71 -28.38 -22.35
CA GLN A 427 -12.91 -28.87 -23.72
C GLN A 427 -11.61 -28.98 -24.51
N GLN A 428 -10.47 -29.27 -23.88
CA GLN A 428 -9.35 -29.82 -24.65
C GLN A 428 -9.60 -31.32 -24.86
N PRO A 429 -10.06 -31.75 -26.06
CA PRO A 429 -10.12 -33.17 -26.36
C PRO A 429 -8.71 -33.76 -26.26
N GLU A 430 -8.56 -34.91 -25.62
CA GLU A 430 -7.35 -35.76 -25.58
C GLU A 430 -6.93 -36.28 -26.97
N ASN A 431 -7.27 -35.57 -28.05
CA ASN A 431 -6.78 -35.88 -29.37
C ASN A 431 -5.33 -35.42 -29.47
N GLU A 432 -4.44 -36.42 -29.49
CA GLU A 432 -3.04 -36.37 -29.90
C GLU A 432 -2.88 -35.51 -31.17
N GLN A 433 -2.78 -34.19 -31.01
CA GLN A 433 -2.26 -33.33 -32.06
C GLN A 433 -0.73 -33.49 -32.05
N PRO A 434 -0.11 -33.65 -33.23
CA PRO A 434 1.34 -33.74 -33.34
C PRO A 434 1.94 -32.52 -32.64
N GLU A 435 3.07 -32.71 -31.94
CA GLU A 435 3.91 -31.68 -31.33
C GLU A 435 4.19 -30.54 -32.33
N GLN A 436 3.23 -29.64 -32.52
CA GLN A 436 3.47 -28.36 -33.14
C GLN A 436 4.39 -27.66 -32.16
N GLU A 437 5.64 -27.46 -32.58
CA GLU A 437 6.63 -26.67 -31.88
C GLU A 437 5.93 -25.42 -31.34
N ALA A 438 5.63 -25.42 -30.04
CA ALA A 438 4.93 -24.31 -29.44
C ALA A 438 5.80 -23.08 -29.67
N GLY A 439 5.30 -22.15 -30.48
CA GLY A 439 6.03 -20.95 -30.84
C GLY A 439 6.57 -20.27 -29.59
N GLN A 440 7.77 -19.70 -29.68
CA GLN A 440 8.30 -18.87 -28.60
C GLN A 440 7.30 -17.73 -28.33
N PRO A 441 7.03 -17.40 -27.06
CA PRO A 441 6.15 -16.27 -26.77
C PRO A 441 6.75 -15.00 -27.35
N GLU A 442 5.87 -14.08 -27.77
CA GLU A 442 6.28 -12.78 -28.32
C GLU A 442 7.18 -12.03 -27.32
N ALA A 443 8.25 -11.40 -27.82
CA ALA A 443 9.11 -10.58 -26.99
C ALA A 443 8.32 -9.42 -26.37
N GLY A 444 8.55 -9.12 -25.09
CA GLY A 444 7.78 -8.12 -24.36
C GLY A 444 6.43 -8.63 -23.82
N SER A 445 5.95 -9.81 -24.24
CA SER A 445 4.71 -10.38 -23.69
C SER A 445 4.85 -10.81 -22.23
N TYR A 446 3.71 -10.89 -21.54
CA TYR A 446 3.65 -11.40 -20.17
C TYR A 446 4.25 -12.82 -20.07
N SER A 447 3.93 -13.71 -21.01
CA SER A 447 4.51 -15.07 -21.08
C SER A 447 6.04 -15.07 -21.22
N ALA A 448 6.59 -14.16 -22.02
CA ALA A 448 8.03 -14.02 -22.17
C ALA A 448 8.70 -13.53 -20.87
N ALA A 449 8.07 -12.61 -20.14
CA ALA A 449 8.55 -12.20 -18.82
C ALA A 449 8.52 -13.34 -17.80
N LEU A 450 7.48 -14.19 -17.81
CA LEU A 450 7.44 -15.41 -16.99
C LEU A 450 8.58 -16.37 -17.35
N LEU A 451 8.86 -16.59 -18.64
CA LEU A 451 9.99 -17.43 -19.08
C LEU A 451 11.34 -16.89 -18.61
N ARG A 452 11.57 -15.58 -18.71
CA ARG A 452 12.78 -14.95 -18.19
C ARG A 452 12.93 -15.13 -16.68
N ALA A 453 11.81 -15.10 -15.94
CA ALA A 453 11.82 -15.38 -14.52
C ALA A 453 12.28 -16.82 -14.20
N PHE A 454 12.24 -17.77 -15.14
CA PHE A 454 12.76 -19.14 -14.99
C PHE A 454 14.24 -19.31 -15.33
N GLU A 455 14.88 -18.33 -15.97
CA GLU A 455 16.31 -18.38 -16.27
C GLU A 455 17.11 -18.25 -14.96
N PRO A 456 17.97 -19.22 -14.58
CA PRO A 456 18.66 -19.19 -13.29
C PRO A 456 19.51 -17.94 -13.07
N GLY A 457 20.25 -17.51 -14.10
CA GLY A 457 21.09 -16.31 -14.03
C GLY A 457 20.27 -15.02 -13.91
N ALA A 458 19.18 -14.90 -14.67
CA ALA A 458 18.31 -13.73 -14.61
C ALA A 458 17.58 -13.64 -13.27
N ALA A 459 17.06 -14.76 -12.75
CA ALA A 459 16.42 -14.81 -11.44
C ALA A 459 17.37 -14.46 -10.30
N ALA A 460 18.58 -15.02 -10.29
CA ALA A 460 19.58 -14.70 -9.26
C ALA A 460 19.92 -13.21 -9.27
N ALA A 461 20.17 -12.63 -10.45
CA ALA A 461 20.46 -11.20 -10.60
C ALA A 461 19.26 -10.32 -10.15
N ALA A 462 18.04 -10.71 -10.50
CA ALA A 462 16.85 -9.93 -10.14
C ALA A 462 16.54 -9.99 -8.62
N HIS A 463 16.78 -11.12 -7.97
CA HIS A 463 16.71 -11.22 -6.51
C HIS A 463 17.78 -10.37 -5.82
N GLU A 464 19.02 -10.38 -6.32
CA GLU A 464 20.08 -9.52 -5.79
C GLU A 464 19.72 -8.03 -5.93
N ALA A 465 19.20 -7.63 -7.08
CA ALA A 465 18.71 -6.27 -7.30
C ALA A 465 17.54 -5.91 -6.35
N ALA A 466 16.57 -6.82 -6.17
CA ALA A 466 15.44 -6.59 -5.25
C ALA A 466 15.90 -6.43 -3.78
N ARG A 467 16.90 -7.20 -3.34
CA ARG A 467 17.50 -7.05 -2.00
C ARG A 467 18.27 -5.75 -1.85
N SER A 468 19.05 -5.35 -2.86
CA SER A 468 19.74 -4.05 -2.87
C SER A 468 18.76 -2.90 -2.79
N LEU A 469 17.68 -2.96 -3.58
CA LEU A 469 16.59 -1.98 -3.55
C LEU A 469 15.95 -1.89 -2.15
N LYS A 470 15.71 -3.02 -1.47
CA LYS A 470 15.21 -3.03 -0.08
C LYS A 470 16.15 -2.25 0.85
N VAL A 471 17.46 -2.47 0.75
CA VAL A 471 18.44 -1.77 1.59
C VAL A 471 18.42 -0.26 1.34
N GLU A 472 18.42 0.15 0.07
CA GLU A 472 18.33 1.57 -0.32
C GLU A 472 17.07 2.24 0.24
N LEU A 473 15.91 1.60 0.06
CA LEU A 473 14.63 2.13 0.55
C LEU A 473 14.55 2.16 2.07
N MET A 474 15.13 1.17 2.77
CA MET A 474 15.24 1.20 4.23
C MET A 474 16.11 2.36 4.72
N GLN A 475 17.20 2.69 4.02
CA GLN A 475 18.02 3.87 4.34
C GLN A 475 17.25 5.17 4.11
N GLN A 476 16.48 5.26 3.03
CA GLN A 476 15.59 6.40 2.79
C GLN A 476 14.55 6.52 3.91
N ASN A 477 13.92 5.42 4.34
CA ASN A 477 12.96 5.43 5.44
C ASN A 477 13.58 5.98 6.73
N VAL A 478 14.82 5.59 7.04
CA VAL A 478 15.57 6.13 8.18
C VAL A 478 15.78 7.63 8.03
N GLU A 479 16.13 8.12 6.85
CA GLU A 479 16.33 9.56 6.62
C GLU A 479 15.04 10.36 6.79
N VAL A 480 13.94 9.92 6.18
CA VAL A 480 12.63 10.57 6.29
C VAL A 480 12.16 10.59 7.76
N ALA A 481 12.28 9.45 8.46
CA ALA A 481 11.94 9.36 9.87
C ALA A 481 12.82 10.28 10.74
N ARG A 482 14.12 10.34 10.46
CA ARG A 482 15.06 11.23 11.15
C ARG A 482 14.65 12.70 11.01
N GLN A 483 14.37 13.15 9.79
CA GLN A 483 13.93 14.53 9.55
C GLN A 483 12.62 14.84 10.29
N PHE A 484 11.67 13.92 10.28
CA PHE A 484 10.43 14.07 11.02
C PHE A 484 10.66 14.21 12.54
N LEU A 485 11.48 13.33 13.12
CA LEU A 485 11.78 13.31 14.55
C LEU A 485 12.57 14.55 15.01
N LEU A 486 13.53 15.03 14.20
CA LEU A 486 14.21 16.30 14.47
C LEU A 486 13.23 17.47 14.51
N GLY A 487 12.27 17.49 13.57
CA GLY A 487 11.20 18.47 13.57
C GLY A 487 10.28 18.40 14.79
N ALA A 488 9.97 17.18 15.26
CA ALA A 488 9.21 16.96 16.50
C ALA A 488 9.96 17.49 17.72
N ALA A 489 11.24 17.15 17.86
CA ALA A 489 12.07 17.62 18.96
C ALA A 489 12.18 19.15 18.99
N ALA A 490 12.36 19.80 17.83
CA ALA A 490 12.40 21.26 17.74
C ALA A 490 11.10 21.93 18.21
N ARG A 491 9.95 21.33 17.86
CA ARG A 491 8.63 21.80 18.30
C ARG A 491 8.42 21.59 19.79
N ALA A 492 8.77 20.42 20.33
CA ALA A 492 8.69 20.16 21.77
C ALA A 492 9.55 21.14 22.57
N ALA A 493 10.77 21.43 22.11
CA ALA A 493 11.65 22.41 22.74
C ALA A 493 11.04 23.83 22.72
N ALA A 494 10.45 24.26 21.61
CA ALA A 494 9.79 25.55 21.52
C ALA A 494 8.59 25.66 22.46
N ALA A 495 7.76 24.61 22.55
CA ALA A 495 6.63 24.55 23.47
C ALA A 495 7.07 24.63 24.94
N ALA A 496 8.17 23.96 25.30
CA ALA A 496 8.73 24.03 26.65
C ALA A 496 9.24 25.44 27.02
N LEU A 497 9.88 26.12 26.08
CA LEU A 497 10.31 27.52 26.26
C LEU A 497 9.13 28.46 26.44
N GLU A 498 8.07 28.32 25.64
CA GLU A 498 6.84 29.10 25.80
C GLU A 498 6.16 28.85 27.15
N ALA A 499 6.08 27.59 27.60
CA ALA A 499 5.52 27.25 28.89
C ALA A 499 6.32 27.88 30.05
N THR A 500 7.65 27.83 29.97
CA THR A 500 8.54 28.45 30.97
C THR A 500 8.38 29.97 30.99
N ALA A 501 8.29 30.61 29.82
CA ALA A 501 8.09 32.05 29.71
C ALA A 501 6.76 32.50 30.34
N ARG A 502 5.67 31.73 30.13
CA ARG A 502 4.36 32.01 30.74
C ARG A 502 4.38 31.84 32.26
N ALA A 503 5.11 30.83 32.75
CA ALA A 503 5.24 30.58 34.19
C ALA A 503 6.05 31.67 34.91
N GLY A 504 7.01 32.32 34.25
CA GLY A 504 7.81 33.40 34.82
C GLY A 504 7.14 34.79 34.85
N THR A 505 5.97 34.93 34.24
CA THR A 505 5.23 36.22 34.15
C THR A 505 4.05 36.33 35.11
N GLY A 506 3.73 35.27 35.87
CA GLY A 506 2.69 35.25 36.91
C GLY A 506 3.30 35.33 38.30
#